data_AF-A0A9E3M8I4-F1
#
_entry.id   AF-A0A9E3M8I4-F1
#
_cell.length_a   1.000
_cell.length_b   1.000
_cell.length_c   1.000
_cell.angle_alpha   90.00
_cell.angle_beta   90.00
_cell.angle_gamma   90.00
#
_symmetry.space_group_name_H-M   'P 1'
#
loop_
_entity.id
_entity.type
_entity.pdbx_description
1 polymer ?
#
loop_
_entity_poly.entity_id
_entity_poly.type
_entity_poly.pdbx_seq_one_letter_code
_entity_poly.pdbx_strand_id
1 'polypeptide(L)'
;MTRHIQRVSQIAICGTVNDKWFPEFDKYRAVSKKISNEFNALFVRFQSMFDNAVKQAPPAHWAGDGVHPSMAGAYLMGQEWLKVVGIRRG
;
A
#
# COMPACT_ATOMS: atom_id res chain seq x y z
N MET A 1 11.07 -13.60 -18.42
CA MET A 1 11.30 -13.62 -16.96
C MET A 1 10.10 -12.98 -16.27
N THR A 2 9.22 -13.79 -15.67
CA THR A 2 8.08 -13.30 -14.90
C THR A 2 8.57 -12.82 -13.54
N ARG A 3 8.75 -11.51 -13.35
CA ARG A 3 9.07 -10.96 -12.02
C ARG A 3 7.78 -11.02 -11.19
N HIS A 4 7.71 -11.94 -10.22
CA HIS A 4 6.56 -12.03 -9.33
C HIS A 4 6.47 -10.77 -8.46
N ILE A 5 5.27 -10.21 -8.34
CA ILE A 5 5.01 -8.99 -7.56
C ILE A 5 4.28 -9.42 -6.29
N GLN A 6 4.83 -9.02 -5.13
CA GLN A 6 4.14 -9.16 -3.85
C GLN A 6 3.29 -7.90 -3.65
N ARG A 7 1.96 -8.06 -3.61
CA ARG A 7 1.05 -6.97 -3.21
C ARG A 7 1.15 -6.81 -1.70
N VAL A 8 1.54 -5.62 -1.25
CA VAL A 8 1.84 -5.37 0.16
C VAL A 8 0.63 -4.77 0.85
N SER A 9 0.36 -5.21 2.07
CA SER A 9 -0.75 -4.75 2.91
C SER A 9 -0.68 -3.23 3.18
N GLN A 10 -1.82 -2.56 3.01
CA GLN A 10 -2.03 -1.14 3.31
C GLN A 10 -3.14 -1.03 4.38
N ILE A 11 -2.97 -0.13 5.34
CA ILE A 11 -4.07 0.39 6.17
C ILE A 11 -3.95 1.90 6.38
N ALA A 12 -5.07 2.59 6.50
CA ALA A 12 -5.16 4.00 6.88
C ALA A 12 -5.99 4.13 8.16
N ILE A 13 -5.55 4.93 9.14
CA ILE A 13 -6.26 5.12 10.42
C ILE A 13 -7.56 5.89 10.16
N CYS A 14 -8.64 5.14 9.93
CA CYS A 14 -10.01 5.60 9.81
C CYS A 14 -10.95 4.39 9.76
N GLY A 15 -12.25 4.64 10.01
CA GLY A 15 -13.27 3.59 9.99
C GLY A 15 -12.96 2.49 10.99
N THR A 16 -12.71 1.27 10.49
CA THR A 16 -12.44 0.08 11.32
C THR A 16 -11.01 0.04 11.85
N VAL A 17 -10.07 0.73 11.17
CA VAL A 17 -8.67 0.77 11.56
C VAL A 17 -8.46 1.87 12.61
N ASN A 18 -7.88 1.47 13.74
CA ASN A 18 -7.57 2.35 14.87
C ASN A 18 -6.26 1.90 15.54
N ASP A 19 -5.86 2.56 16.62
CA ASP A 19 -4.59 2.34 17.32
C ASP A 19 -4.37 0.89 17.76
N LYS A 20 -5.44 0.08 17.97
CA LYS A 20 -5.32 -1.33 18.37
C LYS A 20 -4.66 -2.22 17.30
N TRP A 21 -4.62 -1.77 16.05
CA TRP A 21 -3.92 -2.47 14.97
C TRP A 21 -2.40 -2.32 15.07
N PHE A 22 -1.92 -1.32 15.82
CA PHE A 22 -0.51 -1.00 15.94
C PHE A 22 0.02 -1.40 17.33
N PRO A 23 1.27 -1.87 17.43
CA PRO A 23 2.26 -2.03 16.35
C PRO A 23 2.15 -3.38 15.61
N GLU A 24 1.17 -4.24 15.91
CA GLU A 24 1.13 -5.60 15.36
C GLU A 24 1.07 -5.61 13.84
N PHE A 25 0.31 -4.69 13.22
CA PHE A 25 0.22 -4.57 11.78
C PHE A 25 1.56 -4.19 11.12
N ASP A 26 2.43 -3.47 11.84
CA ASP A 26 3.76 -3.11 11.33
C ASP A 26 4.64 -4.34 11.09
N LYS A 27 4.45 -5.40 11.90
CA LYS A 27 5.18 -6.66 11.74
C LYS A 27 4.82 -7.34 10.43
N TYR A 28 3.55 -7.33 10.02
CA TYR A 28 3.14 -7.87 8.72
C TYR A 28 3.79 -7.11 7.57
N ARG A 29 3.80 -5.76 7.63
CA ARG A 29 4.49 -4.93 6.62
C ARG A 29 5.98 -5.24 6.53
N ALA A 30 6.64 -5.39 7.68
CA ALA A 30 8.06 -5.73 7.76
C ALA A 30 8.35 -7.11 7.15
N VAL A 31 7.54 -8.12 7.48
CA VAL A 31 7.67 -9.49 6.92
C VAL A 31 7.43 -9.48 5.41
N SER A 32 6.42 -8.78 4.91
CA SER A 32 6.19 -8.67 3.46
C SER A 32 7.40 -8.06 2.74
N LYS A 33 8.04 -7.04 3.34
CA LYS A 33 9.28 -6.46 2.78
C LYS A 33 10.43 -7.45 2.79
N LYS A 34 10.61 -8.16 3.91
CA LYS A 34 11.64 -9.21 4.05
C LYS A 34 11.49 -10.28 2.97
N ILE A 35 10.30 -10.86 2.82
CA ILE A 35 10.00 -11.88 1.80
C ILE A 35 10.26 -11.33 0.39
N SER A 36 9.87 -10.07 0.11
CA SER A 36 10.15 -9.49 -1.22
C SER A 36 11.66 -9.44 -1.53
N ASN A 37 12.49 -9.17 -0.53
CA ASN A 37 13.94 -9.14 -0.69
C ASN A 37 14.50 -10.57 -0.85
N GLU A 38 14.04 -11.54 -0.04
CA GLU A 38 14.46 -12.94 -0.10
C GLU A 38 14.24 -13.56 -1.47
N PHE A 39 13.12 -13.22 -2.12
CA PHE A 39 12.75 -13.76 -3.44
C PHE A 39 13.14 -12.85 -4.61
N ASN A 40 13.87 -11.76 -4.36
CA ASN A 40 14.20 -10.74 -5.37
C ASN A 40 12.94 -10.27 -6.15
N ALA A 41 11.83 -10.15 -5.45
CA ALA A 41 10.55 -9.74 -5.97
C ALA A 41 10.43 -8.21 -5.97
N LEU A 42 9.62 -7.68 -6.88
CA LEU A 42 9.25 -6.27 -6.83
C LEU A 42 8.37 -6.01 -5.61
N PHE A 43 8.64 -4.88 -4.92
CA PHE A 43 7.92 -4.48 -3.71
C PHE A 43 7.23 -3.14 -3.91
N VAL A 44 5.90 -3.12 -3.85
CA VAL A 44 5.10 -1.90 -4.03
C VAL A 44 4.79 -1.28 -2.67
N ARG A 45 5.29 -0.06 -2.42
CA ARG A 45 5.22 0.62 -1.11
C ARG A 45 3.87 1.32 -0.89
N PHE A 46 2.77 0.56 -0.89
CA PHE A 46 1.43 1.15 -0.76
C PHE A 46 1.23 1.94 0.52
N GLN A 47 1.78 1.49 1.65
CA GLN A 47 1.67 2.25 2.89
C GLN A 47 2.26 3.66 2.75
N SER A 48 3.51 3.79 2.30
CA SER A 48 4.14 5.11 2.11
C SER A 48 3.39 5.97 1.08
N MET A 49 2.73 5.35 0.11
CA MET A 49 1.85 6.06 -0.82
C MET A 49 0.63 6.63 -0.09
N PHE A 50 -0.09 5.84 0.72
CA PHE A 50 -1.23 6.33 1.50
C PHE A 50 -0.82 7.33 2.57
N ASP A 51 0.31 7.13 3.26
CA ASP A 51 0.86 8.09 4.24
C ASP A 51 1.11 9.48 3.62
N ASN A 52 1.39 9.54 2.31
CA ASN A 52 1.50 10.80 1.57
C ASN A 52 0.15 11.30 1.04
N ALA A 53 -0.75 10.40 0.64
CA ALA A 53 -2.08 10.76 0.16
C ALA A 53 -2.93 11.41 1.26
N VAL A 54 -2.83 10.94 2.52
CA VAL A 54 -3.58 11.51 3.64
C VAL A 54 -3.20 12.95 3.99
N LYS A 55 -2.07 13.45 3.47
CA LYS A 55 -1.68 14.87 3.57
C LYS A 55 -2.48 15.78 2.63
N GLN A 56 -3.14 15.20 1.62
CA GLN A 56 -3.88 15.92 0.58
C GLN A 56 -5.40 15.84 0.78
N ALA A 57 -5.90 14.72 1.30
CA ALA A 57 -7.31 14.54 1.64
C ALA A 57 -7.44 13.59 2.84
N PRO A 58 -8.55 13.65 3.61
CA PRO A 58 -8.73 12.79 4.78
C PRO A 58 -8.61 11.29 4.45
N PRO A 59 -8.13 10.44 5.39
CA PRO A 59 -7.97 9.01 5.17
C PRO A 59 -9.20 8.30 4.54
N ALA A 60 -10.40 8.64 4.99
CA ALA A 60 -11.65 8.07 4.49
C ALA A 60 -11.95 8.38 3.01
N HIS A 61 -11.37 9.44 2.44
CA HIS A 61 -11.43 9.71 1.00
C HIS A 61 -10.73 8.59 0.19
N TRP A 62 -9.65 8.05 0.74
CA TRP A 62 -8.80 7.06 0.08
C TRP A 62 -9.20 5.62 0.41
N ALA A 63 -9.65 5.36 1.63
CA ALA A 63 -10.17 4.06 2.07
C ALA A 63 -11.19 4.27 3.20
N GLY A 64 -12.48 4.09 2.92
CA GLY A 64 -13.56 4.48 3.85
C GLY A 64 -13.53 3.78 5.20
N ASP A 65 -13.16 2.49 5.21
CA ASP A 65 -13.04 1.68 6.42
C ASP A 65 -11.58 1.51 6.91
N GLY A 66 -10.65 2.20 6.26
CA GLY A 66 -9.22 2.10 6.52
C GLY A 66 -8.51 0.89 5.88
N VAL A 67 -9.24 -0.03 5.23
CA VAL A 67 -8.70 -1.26 4.62
C VAL A 67 -8.95 -1.29 3.12
N HIS A 68 -10.20 -1.13 2.69
CA HIS A 68 -10.61 -1.27 1.30
C HIS A 68 -10.48 0.09 0.58
N PRO A 69 -9.68 0.17 -0.50
CA PRO A 69 -9.48 1.42 -1.21
C PRO A 69 -10.77 1.88 -1.89
N SER A 70 -11.04 3.19 -1.83
CA SER A 70 -12.02 3.84 -2.69
C SER A 70 -11.54 3.87 -4.15
N MET A 71 -12.33 4.43 -5.06
CA MET A 71 -11.88 4.67 -6.44
C MET A 71 -10.61 5.53 -6.51
N ALA A 72 -10.50 6.56 -5.67
CA ALA A 72 -9.33 7.42 -5.60
C ALA A 72 -8.11 6.65 -5.04
N GLY A 73 -8.30 5.84 -3.99
CA GLY A 73 -7.24 4.99 -3.43
C GLY A 73 -6.76 3.94 -4.43
N ALA A 74 -7.68 3.26 -5.11
CA ALA A 74 -7.37 2.23 -6.10
C ALA A 74 -6.60 2.82 -7.30
N TYR A 75 -6.96 4.04 -7.73
CA TYR A 75 -6.21 4.76 -8.76
C TYR A 75 -4.75 4.99 -8.33
N LEU A 76 -4.50 5.50 -7.12
CA LEU A 76 -3.14 5.70 -6.62
C LEU A 76 -2.36 4.40 -6.52
N MET A 77 -3.00 3.32 -6.07
CA MET A 77 -2.39 1.98 -6.05
C MET A 77 -1.98 1.53 -7.46
N GLY A 78 -2.84 1.76 -8.45
CA GLY A 78 -2.52 1.48 -9.86
C GLY A 78 -1.31 2.28 -10.36
N GLN A 79 -1.24 3.58 -10.05
CA GLN A 79 -0.09 4.40 -10.42
C GLN A 79 1.21 3.93 -9.74
N GLU A 80 1.15 3.61 -8.44
CA GLU A 80 2.32 3.16 -7.69
C GLU A 80 2.82 1.80 -8.19
N TRP A 81 1.91 0.91 -8.56
CA TRP A 81 2.26 -0.36 -9.19
C TRP A 81 2.98 -0.16 -10.53
N LEU A 82 2.43 0.68 -11.41
CA LEU A 82 3.01 0.97 -12.73
C LEU A 82 4.43 1.55 -12.63
N LYS A 83 4.65 2.45 -11.68
CA LYS A 83 5.99 2.98 -11.37
C LYS A 83 6.97 1.88 -11.01
N VAL A 84 6.57 0.93 -10.15
CA VAL A 84 7.45 -0.13 -9.66
C VAL A 84 7.78 -1.16 -10.76
N VAL A 85 6.84 -1.47 -11.64
CA VAL A 85 7.10 -2.40 -12.76
C VAL A 85 7.80 -1.75 -13.94
N GLY A 86 8.01 -0.43 -13.92
CA GLY A 86 8.71 0.31 -14.96
C GLY A 86 7.87 0.62 -16.20
N ILE A 87 6.55 0.55 -16.11
CA ILE A 87 5.66 0.94 -17.21
C ILE A 87 5.36 2.43 -17.06
N ARG A 88 6.04 3.26 -17.86
CA ARG A 88 5.70 4.68 -18.01
C ARG A 88 4.53 4.82 -18.98
N ARG A 89 3.51 5.59 -18.60
CA ARG A 89 2.57 6.14 -19.58
C ARG A 89 3.35 7.19 -20.37
N GLY A 90 3.54 6.94 -21.67
CA GLY A 90 4.05 7.92 -22.62
C GLY A 90 3.05 9.02 -22.87
#